data_AF-A0A954EUT9-F1
#
_entry.id   AF-A0A954EUT9-F1
#
_cell.length_a   1.000
_cell.length_b   1.000
_cell.length_c   1.000
_cell.angle_alpha   90.00
_cell.angle_beta   90.00
_cell.angle_gamma   90.00
#
_symmetry.space_group_name_H-M   'P 1'
#
loop_
_entity.id
_entity.type
_entity.pdbx_description
1 polymer ?
#
loop_
_entity_poly.entity_id
_entity_poly.type
_entity_poly.pdbx_seq_one_letter_code
_entity_poly.pdbx_strand_id
1 'polypeptide(L)' 'FQNSDIRNQLYTPTRDRHLRRRRANAITRQIKCLHIRGLIAKIPRTRRWRLTKRGQSLLGAIVRLHDHGLAQSA' A
#
# COMPACT_ATOMS: atom_id res chain seq x y z
N PHE A 1 -7.58 -5.12 0.49
CA PHE A 1 -6.95 -4.58 1.72
C PHE A 1 -7.52 -3.20 2.05
N GLN A 2 -7.33 -2.72 3.27
CA GLN A 2 -7.69 -1.38 3.73
C GLN A 2 -6.44 -0.57 4.08
N ASN A 3 -6.60 0.75 4.23
CA ASN A 3 -5.54 1.64 4.71
C ASN A 3 -5.00 1.20 6.10
N SER A 4 -5.89 0.74 6.99
CA SER A 4 -5.49 0.24 8.32
C SER A 4 -4.51 -0.93 8.24
N ASP A 5 -4.68 -1.82 7.27
CA ASP A 5 -3.89 -3.04 7.15
C ASP A 5 -2.43 -2.68 6.84
N ILE A 6 -2.23 -1.80 5.86
CA ILE A 6 -0.89 -1.29 5.48
C ILE A 6 -0.28 -0.47 6.63
N ARG A 7 -1.05 0.42 7.25
CA ARG A 7 -0.54 1.23 8.37
C ARG A 7 -0.06 0.36 9.52
N ASN A 8 -0.76 -0.73 9.83
CA ASN A 8 -0.39 -1.65 10.91
C ASN A 8 0.85 -2.48 10.57
N GLN A 9 1.13 -2.72 9.28
CA GLN A 9 2.37 -3.37 8.84
C GLN A 9 3.57 -2.41 8.84
N LEU A 10 3.38 -1.14 8.47
CA LEU A 10 4.47 -0.18 8.32
C LEU A 10 4.79 0.63 9.59
N TYR A 11 3.86 0.71 10.54
CA TYR A 11 4.04 1.53 11.74
C TYR A 11 3.57 0.81 12.99
N THR A 12 4.33 0.97 14.07
CA THR A 12 3.89 0.57 15.41
C THR A 12 2.59 1.28 15.80
N PRO A 13 1.59 0.56 16.34
CA PRO A 13 0.37 1.17 16.86
C PRO A 13 0.67 2.27 17.87
N THR A 14 -0.10 3.35 17.83
CA THR A 14 0.06 4.48 18.77
C THR A 14 -1.30 4.94 19.29
N ARG A 15 -1.33 5.30 20.58
CA ARG A 15 -2.50 5.91 21.24
C ARG A 15 -2.65 7.38 20.86
N ASP A 16 -1.58 8.04 20.42
CA ASP A 16 -1.63 9.42 19.93
C ASP A 16 -2.49 9.51 18.65
N ARG A 17 -3.62 10.21 18.78
CA ARG A 17 -4.60 10.42 17.70
C ARG A 17 -4.02 11.25 16.57
N HIS A 18 -3.17 12.25 16.85
CA HIS A 18 -2.58 13.13 15.84
C HIS A 18 -1.57 12.37 14.99
N LEU A 19 -0.65 11.64 15.62
CA LEU A 19 0.32 10.79 14.91
C LEU A 19 -0.38 9.69 14.10
N ARG A 20 -1.40 9.04 14.67
CA ARG A 20 -2.20 8.02 13.96
C ARG A 20 -2.88 8.59 12.71
N ARG A 21 -3.42 9.82 12.79
CA ARG A 21 -4.04 10.51 11.65
C ARG A 21 -3.00 10.87 10.58
N ARG A 22 -1.86 11.42 10.99
CA ARG A 22 -0.75 11.77 10.09
C ARG A 22 -0.27 10.56 9.30
N ARG A 23 -0.04 9.43 9.97
CA ARG A 23 0.33 8.15 9.34
C ARG A 23 -0.75 7.65 8.38
N ALA A 24 -2.03 7.68 8.78
CA ALA A 24 -3.14 7.29 7.90
C ALA A 24 -3.21 8.13 6.61
N ASN A 25 -2.94 9.44 6.71
CA ASN A 25 -2.91 10.34 5.57
C ASN A 25 -1.72 10.06 4.65
N ALA A 26 -0.55 9.75 5.21
CA ALA A 26 0.63 9.35 4.43
C ALA A 26 0.35 8.09 3.59
N ILE A 27 -0.20 7.04 4.21
CA ILE A 27 -0.59 5.82 3.48
C ILE A 27 -1.66 6.11 2.42
N THR A 28 -2.63 6.98 2.72
CA THR A 28 -3.66 7.36 1.74
C THR A 28 -3.07 8.01 0.49
N ARG A 29 -2.02 8.84 0.66
CA ARG A 29 -1.31 9.45 -0.47
C ARG A 29 -0.59 8.39 -1.32
N GLN A 30 0.12 7.44 -0.69
CA GLN A 30 0.79 6.33 -1.39
C GLN A 30 -0.21 5.47 -2.16
N ILE A 31 -1.32 5.07 -1.52
CA ILE A 31 -2.42 4.34 -2.16
C ILE A 31 -2.98 5.13 -3.34
N LYS A 32 -3.17 6.46 -3.21
CA LYS A 32 -3.68 7.30 -4.30
C LYS A 32 -2.72 7.31 -5.50
N CYS A 33 -1.41 7.34 -5.29
CA CYS A 33 -0.43 7.21 -6.37
C CYS A 33 -0.56 5.87 -7.11
N LEU A 34 -0.71 4.75 -6.39
CA LEU A 34 -0.94 3.44 -7.01
C LEU A 34 -2.27 3.39 -7.78
N HIS A 35 -3.30 4.05 -7.25
CA HIS A 35 -4.62 4.11 -7.87
C HIS A 35 -4.60 4.92 -9.17
N ILE A 36 -3.98 6.10 -9.17
CA ILE A 36 -3.84 6.95 -10.36
C ILE A 36 -3.09 6.19 -11.48
N ARG A 37 -2.10 5.37 -11.12
CA ARG A 37 -1.37 4.51 -12.06
C ARG A 37 -2.13 3.25 -12.49
N GLY A 38 -3.34 3.03 -11.99
CA GLY A 38 -4.17 1.88 -12.33
C GLY A 38 -3.70 0.54 -11.76
N LEU A 39 -2.81 0.54 -10.77
CA LEU A 39 -2.32 -0.69 -10.13
C LEU A 39 -3.31 -1.23 -9.09
N ILE A 40 -4.10 -0.34 -8.50
CA ILE A 40 -5.17 -0.69 -7.57
C ILE A 40 -6.45 0.08 -7.92
N ALA A 41 -7.59 -0.46 -7.52
CA ALA A 41 -8.90 0.16 -7.67
C ALA A 41 -9.63 0.24 -6.34
N LYS A 42 -10.38 1.33 -6.13
CA LYS A 42 -11.27 1.48 -4.97
C LYS A 42 -12.48 0.58 -5.13
N ILE A 43 -12.91 -0.09 -4.07
CA ILE A 43 -14.18 -0.80 -4.03
C ILE A 43 -15.25 0.18 -3.51
N PRO A 44 -16.28 0.55 -4.31
CA PRO A 44 -17.32 1.50 -3.90
C PRO A 44 -18.02 1.08 -2.60
N ARG A 45 -18.50 2.07 -1.83
CA ARG A 45 -19.18 1.88 -0.53
C ARG A 45 -18.34 1.15 0.54
N THR A 46 -17.04 0.99 0.31
CA THR A 46 -16.12 0.40 1.29
C THR A 46 -14.86 1.24 1.48
N ARG A 47 -14.12 0.93 2.53
CA ARG A 47 -12.74 1.43 2.75
C ARG A 47 -11.68 0.54 2.10
N ARG A 48 -12.09 -0.40 1.25
CA ARG A 48 -11.23 -1.43 0.67
C ARG A 48 -10.73 -1.02 -0.71
N TRP A 49 -9.52 -1.50 -0.98
CA TRP A 49 -8.84 -1.46 -2.25
C TRP A 49 -8.65 -2.88 -2.75
N ARG A 50 -8.72 -3.05 -4.07
CA ARG A 50 -8.40 -4.29 -4.77
C ARG A 50 -7.21 -4.06 -5.70
N LEU A 51 -6.40 -5.09 -5.89
CA LEU A 51 -5.40 -5.13 -6.96
C LEU A 51 -6.12 -5.20 -8.31
N THR A 52 -5.60 -4.51 -9.33
CA THR A 52 -6.03 -4.72 -10.72
C THR A 52 -5.22 -5.87 -11.34
N LYS A 53 -5.66 -6.41 -12.48
CA LYS A 53 -4.88 -7.41 -13.22
C LYS A 53 -3.47 -6.89 -13.56
N ARG A 54 -3.38 -5.63 -14.03
CA ARG A 54 -2.10 -4.94 -14.29
C ARG A 54 -1.25 -4.82 -13.02
N GLY A 55 -1.86 -4.41 -11.91
CA GLY A 55 -1.20 -4.31 -10.61
C GLY A 55 -0.65 -5.64 -10.14
N GLN A 56 -1.42 -6.73 -10.30
CA GLN A 56 -0.98 -8.07 -9.95
C GLN A 56 0.25 -8.50 -10.75
N SER A 57 0.25 -8.31 -12.07
CA SER A 57 1.41 -8.66 -12.90
C SER A 57 2.65 -7.85 -12.54
N LEU A 58 2.52 -6.51 -12.45
CA LEU A 58 3.67 -5.62 -12.21
C LEU A 58 4.19 -5.72 -10.77
N LEU A 59 3.32 -5.57 -9.77
CA LEU A 59 3.72 -5.64 -8.37
C LEU A 59 4.18 -7.05 -8.00
N GLY A 60 3.54 -8.09 -8.54
CA GLY A 60 3.98 -9.47 -8.34
C GLY A 60 5.34 -9.77 -8.97
N ALA A 61 5.67 -9.16 -10.11
CA ALA A 61 7.03 -9.21 -10.66
C ALA A 61 8.03 -8.49 -9.76
N ILE A 62 7.70 -7.28 -9.28
CA ILE A 62 8.57 -6.52 -8.37
C ILE A 62 8.87 -7.29 -7.09
N VAL A 63 7.85 -7.89 -6.45
CA VAL A 63 8.05 -8.70 -5.22
C VAL A 63 8.93 -9.90 -5.51
N ARG A 64 8.68 -10.64 -6.60
CA ARG A 64 9.54 -11.77 -6.98
C ARG A 64 10.98 -11.34 -7.23
N LEU A 65 11.19 -10.21 -7.92
CA LEU A 65 12.54 -9.68 -8.16
C LEU A 65 13.21 -9.22 -6.86
N HIS A 66 12.45 -8.59 -5.96
CA HIS A 66 12.95 -8.21 -4.65
C HIS A 66 13.39 -9.44 -3.83
N ASP A 67 12.56 -10.48 -3.80
CA ASP A 67 12.78 -11.68 -2.99
C ASP A 67 13.85 -12.62 -3.60
N HIS A 68 13.99 -12.62 -4.93
CA HIS A 68 14.99 -13.42 -5.65
C HIS A 68 16.27 -12.64 -6.01
N GLY A 69 16.45 -11.43 -5.46
CA GLY A 69 17.69 -10.68 -5.58
C GLY A 69 17.81 -9.83 -6.84
N LEU A 70 17.10 -8.71 -6.87
CA LEU A 70 17.81 -7.47 -7.14
C LEU A 70 18.77 -7.32 -5.96
N ALA A 71 20.08 -7.48 -6.22
CA ALA A 71 21.13 -7.20 -5.25
C ALA A 71 20.74 -5.92 -4.49
N GLN A 72 20.39 -6.07 -3.22
CA GLN A 72 20.06 -4.94 -2.37
C GLN A 72 21.34 -4.12 -2.26
N SER A 73 21.47 -3.07 -3.06
CA SER A 73 22.50 -2.07 -2.84
C SER A 73 22.24 -1.45 -1.47
N ALA A 74 23.16 -1.75 -0.56
CA ALA A 74 23.32 -1.15 0.75
C ALA A 74 23.39 0.38 0.69
#